data_AF-V5KUX7-F1
#
_entry.id   AF-V5KUX7-F1
#
_cell.length_a   1.000
_cell.length_b   1.000
_cell.length_c   1.000
_cell.angle_alpha   90.00
_cell.angle_beta   90.00
_cell.angle_gamma   90.00
#
_symmetry.space_group_name_H-M   'P 1'
#
loop_
_entity.id
_entity.type
_entity.pdbx_description
1 polymer ?
#
loop_
_entity_poly.entity_id
_entity_poly.type
_entity_poly.pdbx_seq_one_letter_code
_entity_poly.pdbx_strand_id
1 'polypeptide(L)'
;ANSVLFPCKYASSGCEVTLPHTEKADHEELCEFRPYSCPCPGASCKWQGSLDAVMPHLMHQHKSITTLQGEDIVFLATDINLPGAVDWV
;
A
#
# COMPACT_ATOMS: atom_id res chain seq x y z
N ALA A 1 9.57 35.16 -16.17
CA ALA A 1 10.48 34.21 -15.50
C ALA A 1 9.90 32.81 -15.69
N ASN A 2 10.64 31.88 -16.28
CA ASN A 2 10.19 30.50 -16.41
C ASN A 2 10.47 29.79 -15.08
N SER A 3 9.44 29.20 -14.47
CA SER A 3 9.65 28.37 -13.27
C SER A 3 10.38 27.08 -13.66
N VAL A 4 11.36 26.68 -12.86
CA VAL A 4 12.04 25.39 -13.02
C VAL A 4 11.05 24.27 -12.65
N LEU A 5 10.96 23.26 -13.51
CA LEU A 5 10.12 22.08 -13.29
C LEU A 5 10.99 20.92 -12.78
N PHE A 6 10.41 20.10 -11.90
CA PHE A 6 11.06 18.96 -11.28
C PHE A 6 10.30 17.68 -11.62
N PRO A 7 10.99 16.57 -11.94
CA PRO A 7 10.33 15.28 -12.14
C PRO A 7 9.72 14.76 -10.84
N CYS A 8 8.61 14.02 -10.97
CA CYS A 8 8.03 13.25 -9.88
C CYS A 8 9.05 12.24 -9.30
N LYS A 9 9.04 12.02 -7.98
CA LYS A 9 9.91 11.04 -7.32
C LYS A 9 9.71 9.61 -7.82
N TYR A 10 8.54 9.30 -8.38
CA TYR A 10 8.23 7.99 -8.96
C TYR A 10 8.52 7.92 -10.46
N ALA A 11 9.36 8.80 -11.00
CA ALA A 11 9.80 8.72 -12.39
C ALA A 11 10.48 7.39 -12.73
N SER A 12 11.22 6.80 -11.78
CA SER A 12 11.78 5.45 -11.93
C SER A 12 10.73 4.34 -12.01
N SER A 13 9.51 4.61 -11.54
CA SER A 13 8.36 3.70 -11.62
C SER A 13 7.48 3.95 -12.86
N GLY A 14 7.83 4.93 -13.71
CA GLY A 14 7.12 5.24 -14.96
C GLY A 14 6.37 6.58 -14.97
N CYS A 15 6.47 7.40 -13.92
CA CYS A 15 5.83 8.71 -13.93
C CYS A 15 6.62 9.74 -14.75
N GLU A 16 6.06 10.21 -15.86
CA GLU A 16 6.72 11.21 -16.74
C GLU A 16 6.39 12.66 -16.37
N VAL A 17 5.63 12.88 -15.30
CA VAL A 17 5.14 14.21 -14.92
C VAL A 17 6.28 15.07 -14.33
N THR A 18 6.42 16.28 -14.85
CA THR A 18 7.30 17.32 -14.30
C THR A 18 6.48 18.52 -13.83
N LEU A 19 6.70 18.96 -12.59
CA LEU A 19 5.87 19.96 -11.92
C LEU A 19 6.72 21.04 -11.23
N PRO A 20 6.17 22.25 -10.99
CA PRO A 20 6.75 23.20 -10.06
C PRO A 20 6.88 22.59 -8.65
N HIS A 21 7.85 23.05 -7.87
CA HIS A 21 8.08 22.53 -6.52
C HIS A 21 6.82 22.60 -5.61
N THR A 22 5.98 23.62 -5.79
CA THR A 22 4.75 23.84 -5.01
C THR A 22 3.67 22.77 -5.25
N GLU A 23 3.61 22.17 -6.44
CA GLU A 23 2.57 21.20 -6.82
C GLU A 23 3.09 19.75 -6.77
N LYS A 24 4.41 19.57 -6.69
CA LYS A 24 5.06 18.26 -6.73
C LYS A 24 4.62 17.36 -5.58
N ALA A 25 4.48 17.89 -4.37
CA ALA A 25 4.08 17.11 -3.20
C ALA A 25 2.66 16.55 -3.35
N ASP A 26 1.71 17.40 -3.75
CA ASP A 26 0.30 17.01 -3.95
C ASP A 26 0.17 15.93 -5.02
N HIS A 27 0.89 16.06 -6.13
CA HIS A 27 0.96 14.99 -7.14
C HIS A 27 1.53 13.68 -6.58
N GLU A 28 2.61 13.75 -5.80
CA GLU A 28 3.29 12.58 -5.27
C GLU A 28 2.51 11.80 -4.19
N GLU A 29 1.52 12.43 -3.56
CA GLU A 29 0.60 11.73 -2.67
C GLU A 29 -0.38 10.84 -3.44
N LEU A 30 -0.80 11.30 -4.62
CA LEU A 30 -1.85 10.71 -5.46
C LEU A 30 -1.34 10.03 -6.73
N CYS A 31 -0.02 10.00 -6.94
CA CYS A 31 0.59 9.46 -8.16
C CYS A 31 0.28 7.98 -8.34
N GLU A 32 -0.27 7.59 -9.48
CA GLU A 32 -0.62 6.20 -9.81
C GLU A 32 0.61 5.27 -9.90
N PHE A 33 1.79 5.83 -10.17
CA PHE A 33 3.06 5.10 -10.24
C PHE A 33 3.72 4.92 -8.86
N ARG A 34 3.08 5.39 -7.79
CA ARG A 34 3.55 5.19 -6.42
C ARG A 34 3.55 3.68 -6.09
N PRO A 35 4.69 3.10 -5.70
CA PRO A 35 4.70 1.73 -5.21
C PRO A 35 4.11 1.65 -3.80
N TYR A 36 3.28 0.63 -3.58
CA TYR A 36 2.69 0.27 -2.29
C TYR A 36 3.47 -0.90 -1.71
N SER A 37 3.84 -0.79 -0.44
CA SER A 37 4.36 -1.93 0.33
C SER A 37 3.21 -2.84 0.77
N CYS A 38 3.50 -4.12 0.99
CA CYS A 38 2.52 -5.05 1.54
C CYS A 38 1.86 -4.48 2.82
N PRO A 39 0.51 -4.41 2.89
CA PRO A 39 -0.20 -3.88 4.05
C PRO A 39 -0.37 -4.91 5.18
N CYS A 40 0.08 -6.15 5.01
CA CYS A 40 -0.06 -7.19 6.04
C CYS A 40 0.78 -6.82 7.28
N PRO A 41 0.21 -6.90 8.50
CA PRO A 41 0.98 -6.73 9.72
C PRO A 41 2.05 -7.84 9.83
N GLY A 42 3.22 -7.47 10.37
CA GLY A 42 4.39 -8.34 10.45
C GLY A 42 5.43 -8.06 9.36
N ALA A 43 6.70 -7.93 9.76
CA ALA A 43 7.80 -7.49 8.89
C ALA A 43 8.30 -8.54 7.87
N SER A 44 7.58 -9.64 7.65
CA SER A 44 8.06 -10.75 6.82
C SER A 44 7.88 -10.49 5.33
N CYS A 45 6.85 -9.74 4.93
CA CYS A 45 6.56 -9.51 3.52
C CYS A 45 7.27 -8.25 2.99
N LYS A 46 8.16 -8.43 2.00
CA LYS A 46 8.92 -7.34 1.34
C LYS A 46 8.32 -6.93 0.00
N TRP A 47 7.10 -7.38 -0.30
CA TRP A 47 6.46 -7.09 -1.58
C TRP A 47 6.20 -5.59 -1.74
N GLN A 48 6.46 -5.10 -2.95
CA GLN A 48 6.09 -3.76 -3.40
C GLN A 48 5.49 -3.84 -4.81
N GLY A 49 4.45 -3.06 -5.08
CA GLY A 49 3.78 -3.05 -6.38
C GLY A 49 2.79 -1.90 -6.53
N SER A 50 2.03 -1.88 -7.63
CA SER A 50 0.96 -0.90 -7.83
C SER A 50 -0.24 -1.18 -6.92
N LEU A 51 -1.13 -0.19 -6.78
CA LEU A 51 -2.32 -0.30 -5.93
C LEU A 51 -3.24 -1.47 -6.35
N ASP A 52 -3.47 -1.62 -7.66
CA ASP A 52 -4.27 -2.68 -8.25
C ASP A 52 -3.69 -4.08 -8.02
N ALA A 53 -2.38 -4.19 -7.80
CA ALA A 53 -1.70 -5.44 -7.52
C ALA A 53 -1.75 -5.85 -6.03
N VAL A 54 -2.19 -4.96 -5.13
CA VAL A 54 -2.24 -5.21 -3.67
C VAL A 54 -3.20 -6.36 -3.33
N MET A 55 -4.45 -6.29 -3.80
CA MET A 55 -5.45 -7.33 -3.49
C MET A 55 -5.05 -8.71 -4.07
N PRO A 56 -4.63 -8.81 -5.35
CA PRO A 56 -4.05 -10.05 -5.86
C PRO A 56 -2.87 -10.54 -5.02
N HIS A 57 -1.96 -9.66 -4.59
CA HIS A 57 -0.84 -10.04 -3.75
C HIS A 57 -1.29 -10.68 -2.42
N LEU A 58 -2.23 -10.05 -1.71
CA LEU A 58 -2.77 -10.56 -0.44
C LEU A 58 -3.41 -11.95 -0.62
N MET A 59 -4.24 -12.13 -1.64
CA MET A 59 -4.92 -13.41 -1.89
C MET A 59 -3.96 -14.55 -2.23
N HIS A 60 -2.85 -14.27 -2.92
CA HIS A 60 -1.91 -15.31 -3.35
C HIS A 60 -0.82 -15.61 -2.32
N GLN A 61 -0.29 -14.59 -1.65
CA GLN A 61 0.86 -14.71 -0.74
C GLN A 61 0.46 -14.81 0.73
N HIS A 62 -0.73 -14.29 1.11
CA HIS A 62 -1.23 -14.28 2.47
C HIS A 62 -2.55 -15.07 2.60
N LYS A 63 -2.51 -16.35 2.22
CA LYS A 63 -3.69 -17.25 2.16
C LYS A 63 -4.43 -17.42 3.49
N SER A 64 -3.80 -17.08 4.61
CA SER A 64 -4.42 -17.11 5.95
C SER A 64 -5.35 -15.94 6.22
N ILE A 65 -5.30 -14.87 5.40
CA ILE A 65 -6.20 -13.72 5.54
C ILE A 65 -7.61 -14.15 5.16
N THR A 66 -8.55 -13.95 6.09
CA THR A 66 -9.95 -14.24 5.83
C THR A 66 -10.62 -13.03 5.21
N THR A 67 -11.13 -13.18 3.99
CA THR A 67 -11.93 -12.11 3.35
C THR A 67 -13.41 -12.35 3.63
N LEU A 68 -14.05 -11.39 4.31
CA LEU A 68 -15.48 -11.38 4.57
C LEU A 68 -16.18 -10.40 3.61
N GLN A 69 -17.42 -10.72 3.21
CA GLN A 69 -18.24 -9.87 2.34
C GLN A 69 -19.37 -9.23 3.14
N GLY A 70 -19.69 -7.98 2.82
CA GLY A 70 -20.71 -7.18 3.49
C GLY A 70 -20.12 -5.96 4.18
N GLU A 71 -20.95 -4.94 4.38
CA GLU A 71 -20.57 -3.72 5.10
C GLU A 71 -20.71 -3.88 6.62
N ASP A 72 -21.51 -4.87 7.08
CA ASP A 72 -21.72 -5.21 8.49
C ASP A 72 -21.19 -6.63 8.76
N ILE A 73 -20.02 -6.71 9.40
CA ILE A 73 -19.31 -7.96 9.68
C ILE A 73 -18.85 -8.00 11.14
N VAL A 74 -18.74 -9.21 11.70
CA VAL A 74 -18.18 -9.44 13.04
C VAL A 74 -16.78 -10.03 12.90
N PHE A 75 -15.79 -9.32 13.42
CA PHE A 75 -14.43 -9.83 13.58
C PHE A 75 -14.30 -10.58 14.90
N LEU A 76 -14.15 -11.91 14.84
CA LEU A 76 -13.97 -12.74 16.03
C LEU A 76 -12.48 -13.02 16.27
N ALA A 77 -11.90 -12.36 17.27
CA ALA A 77 -10.56 -12.69 17.74
C ALA A 77 -10.60 -13.96 18.60
N THR A 78 -9.97 -15.04 18.12
CA THR A 78 -9.82 -16.28 18.89
C THR A 78 -8.51 -16.28 19.69
N ASP A 79 -8.44 -17.16 20.70
CA ASP A 79 -7.21 -17.44 21.45
C ASP A 79 -6.53 -16.22 22.10
N ILE A 80 -7.35 -15.23 22.50
CA ILE A 80 -6.90 -13.95 23.12
C ILE A 80 -6.06 -14.10 24.39
N ASN A 81 -6.05 -15.29 25.01
CA ASN A 81 -5.28 -15.57 26.23
C ASN A 81 -3.93 -16.24 25.94
N LEU A 82 -3.56 -16.43 24.67
CA LEU A 82 -2.24 -16.99 24.31
C LEU A 82 -1.13 -16.05 24.80
N PRO A 83 -0.10 -16.59 25.48
CA PRO A 83 1.06 -15.79 25.86
C PRO A 83 1.92 -15.48 24.62
N GLY A 84 2.22 -14.20 24.40
CA GLY A 84 3.05 -13.72 23.29
C GLY A 84 2.37 -12.62 22.47
N ALA A 85 3.08 -12.11 21.47
CA ALA A 85 2.50 -11.21 20.48
C ALA A 85 1.88 -12.04 19.35
N VAL A 86 0.58 -11.89 19.13
CA VAL A 86 -0.16 -12.52 18.04
C VAL A 86 -0.87 -11.42 17.26
N ASP A 87 -0.73 -11.43 15.94
CA ASP A 87 -1.45 -10.53 15.04
C ASP A 87 -2.67 -11.28 14.47
N TRP A 88 -3.86 -10.72 14.62
CA TRP A 88 -5.06 -11.21 13.93
C TRP A 88 -5.21 -10.45 12.61
N VAL A 89 -5.36 -11.18 11.49
CA VAL A 89 -5.45 -10.65 10.12
C VAL A 89 -6.65 -11.22 9.39
#